data_AF-A0A7N2MSD3-F1
#
_entry.id   AF-A0A7N2MSD3-F1
#
_cell.length_a   1.000
_cell.length_b   1.000
_cell.length_c   1.000
_cell.angle_alpha   90.00
_cell.angle_beta   90.00
_cell.angle_gamma   90.00
#
_symmetry.space_group_name_H-M   'P 1'
#
loop_
_entity.id
_entity.type
_entity.pdbx_description
1 polymer ?
#
loop_
_entity_poly.entity_id
_entity_poly.type
_entity_poly.pdbx_seq_one_letter_code
_entity_poly.pdbx_strand_id
1 'polypeptide(L)'
;MIRGSSPLQPKILPFCRTLPWIPMLLVGLLVENSTPFRDRLNETLVVEVLSLVQNPELGVKFFVWAGRQIGYSHTGVVYDALLERLGCDSNERIPEQFLGEIKDDDKEVLGKLLNFLIHKCCRNGLWNLALEELGRLKDFGYKPTRWTNNALVQVFLKADWLDTAYLVHREMSSSGFSMDEFTLGCFAQSLCKAGRWREALSLFEKEEIVPNTVLYTKMISGLCEASLFEEAMDFLNRMRTSSCIPNVVTYRTLLCGCLRKRQLDQEIILMPISCLRKWSNAIASQVMWFTIS
;
A
#
# COMPACT_ATOMS: atom_id res chain seq x y z
N MET A 1 58.74 -21.73 -29.92
CA MET A 1 58.82 -21.80 -28.44
C MET A 1 58.07 -20.61 -27.87
N ILE A 2 56.79 -20.80 -27.54
CA ILE A 2 55.93 -19.75 -26.96
C ILE A 2 56.08 -19.87 -25.44
N ARG A 3 56.56 -18.81 -24.78
CA ARG A 3 56.71 -18.73 -23.33
C ARG A 3 55.33 -18.53 -22.69
N GLY A 4 55.08 -19.34 -21.67
CA GLY A 4 53.82 -19.48 -20.96
C GLY A 4 53.38 -18.22 -20.20
N SER A 5 52.07 -18.02 -20.28
CA SER A 5 51.24 -17.12 -19.50
C SER A 5 51.22 -17.53 -18.03
N SER A 6 51.50 -16.57 -17.16
CA SER A 6 51.27 -16.62 -15.71
C SER A 6 49.77 -16.62 -15.38
N PRO A 7 49.28 -17.47 -14.46
CA PRO A 7 47.89 -17.41 -14.05
C PRO A 7 47.65 -16.24 -13.07
N LEU A 8 46.66 -15.41 -13.40
CA LEU A 8 46.11 -14.38 -12.53
C LEU A 8 45.57 -15.02 -11.24
N GLN A 9 46.19 -14.71 -10.10
CA GLN A 9 45.63 -15.05 -8.79
C GLN A 9 44.39 -14.20 -8.51
N PRO A 10 43.26 -14.78 -8.05
CA PRO A 10 42.13 -14.00 -7.57
C PRO A 10 42.46 -13.44 -6.17
N LYS A 11 42.37 -12.10 -6.04
CA LYS A 11 42.46 -11.39 -4.76
C LYS A 11 41.28 -11.81 -3.89
N ILE A 12 41.55 -12.69 -2.92
CA ILE A 12 40.61 -13.05 -1.85
C ILE A 12 40.40 -11.80 -0.97
N LEU A 13 39.18 -11.25 -0.99
CA LEU A 13 38.75 -10.12 -0.15
C LEU A 13 38.83 -10.48 1.35
N PRO A 14 39.02 -9.51 2.27
CA PRO A 14 39.31 -9.74 3.70
C PRO A 14 38.12 -10.24 4.54
N PHE A 15 37.08 -10.79 3.90
CA PHE A 15 35.82 -11.26 4.51
C PHE A 15 35.95 -12.53 5.37
N CYS A 16 37.07 -13.25 5.27
CA CYS A 16 37.21 -14.61 5.84
C CYS A 16 37.39 -14.69 7.37
N ARG A 17 37.31 -13.60 8.14
CA ARG A 17 37.65 -13.62 9.58
C ARG A 17 36.48 -13.55 10.56
N THR A 18 35.28 -13.15 10.15
CA THR A 18 34.15 -12.97 11.09
C THR A 18 33.09 -14.08 11.02
N LEU A 19 32.95 -14.78 9.89
CA LEU A 19 31.94 -15.83 9.72
C LEU A 19 32.52 -16.99 8.87
N PRO A 20 32.90 -18.13 9.47
CA PRO A 20 33.58 -19.25 8.79
C PRO A 20 32.79 -19.91 7.64
N TRP A 21 31.49 -19.65 7.54
CA TRP A 21 30.54 -20.33 6.66
C TRP A 21 30.29 -19.58 5.34
N ILE A 22 30.60 -18.29 5.28
CA ILE A 22 30.40 -17.44 4.10
C ILE A 22 31.15 -17.99 2.87
N PRO A 23 32.41 -18.47 3.00
CA PRO A 23 33.08 -19.15 1.90
C PRO A 23 32.38 -20.44 1.44
N MET A 24 31.75 -21.21 2.33
CA MET A 24 31.00 -22.42 1.91
C MET A 24 29.69 -22.08 1.17
N LEU A 25 29.00 -21.03 1.59
CA LEU A 25 27.80 -20.51 0.92
C LEU A 25 28.13 -19.87 -0.45
N LEU A 26 29.25 -19.16 -0.55
CA LEU A 26 29.76 -18.62 -1.83
C LEU A 26 30.39 -19.71 -2.73
N VAL A 27 30.93 -20.79 -2.16
CA VAL A 27 31.38 -21.96 -2.93
C VAL A 27 30.17 -22.74 -3.49
N GLY A 28 29.06 -22.82 -2.76
CA GLY A 28 27.79 -23.33 -3.28
C GLY A 28 27.18 -22.48 -4.40
N LEU A 29 27.53 -21.19 -4.49
CA LEU A 29 27.20 -20.29 -5.61
C LEU A 29 28.06 -20.54 -6.87
N LEU A 30 29.22 -21.19 -6.74
CA LEU A 30 30.16 -21.47 -7.84
C LEU A 30 30.15 -22.93 -8.30
N VAL A 31 29.60 -23.84 -7.49
CA VAL A 31 29.45 -25.26 -7.84
C VAL A 31 27.98 -25.52 -8.14
N GLU A 32 27.72 -25.71 -9.42
CA GLU A 32 26.48 -26.18 -10.06
C GLU A 32 25.39 -26.69 -9.11
N ASN A 33 24.20 -26.08 -9.24
CA ASN A 33 22.85 -26.61 -8.99
C ASN A 33 22.73 -27.83 -8.07
N SER A 34 21.85 -27.72 -7.07
CA SER A 34 21.07 -28.81 -6.47
C SER A 34 21.60 -29.55 -5.23
N THR A 35 22.37 -28.92 -4.33
CA THR A 35 22.46 -29.43 -2.95
C THR A 35 21.51 -28.65 -2.03
N PRO A 36 20.44 -29.26 -1.49
CA PRO A 36 19.60 -28.61 -0.49
C PRO A 36 20.46 -28.28 0.73
N PHE A 37 20.37 -27.04 1.21
CA PHE A 37 20.99 -26.66 2.48
C PHE A 37 20.44 -27.59 3.57
N ARG A 38 21.32 -28.30 4.28
CA ARG A 38 20.93 -29.38 5.21
C ARG A 38 20.23 -28.86 6.46
N ASP A 39 20.33 -27.57 6.76
CA ASP A 39 19.67 -26.91 7.87
C ASP A 39 18.48 -26.06 7.40
N ARG A 40 17.56 -25.69 8.30
CA ARG A 40 16.45 -24.78 7.96
C ARG A 40 17.01 -23.37 7.76
N LEU A 41 16.90 -22.86 6.52
CA LEU A 41 17.22 -21.47 6.22
C LEU A 41 16.25 -20.54 6.97
N ASN A 42 16.78 -19.52 7.64
CA ASN A 42 15.99 -18.52 8.35
C ASN A 42 16.13 -17.14 7.68
N GLU A 43 15.10 -16.31 7.77
CA GLU A 43 15.08 -14.96 7.20
C GLU A 43 16.22 -14.08 7.74
N THR A 44 16.57 -14.21 9.02
CA THR A 44 17.63 -13.42 9.66
C THR A 44 18.99 -13.66 9.02
N LEU A 45 19.31 -14.93 8.70
CA LEU A 45 20.55 -15.29 8.02
C LEU A 45 20.60 -14.72 6.61
N VAL A 46 19.47 -14.76 5.89
CA VAL A 46 19.40 -14.23 4.52
C VAL A 46 19.60 -12.71 4.52
N VAL A 47 18.96 -11.99 5.45
CA VAL A 47 19.16 -10.54 5.63
C VAL A 47 20.60 -10.22 6.00
N GLU A 48 21.21 -10.97 6.92
CA GLU A 48 22.60 -10.77 7.33
C GLU A 48 23.55 -10.93 6.14
N VAL A 49 23.39 -12.00 5.33
CA VAL A 49 24.21 -12.19 4.13
C VAL A 49 23.98 -11.08 3.12
N LEU A 50 22.73 -10.68 2.85
CA LEU A 50 22.42 -9.58 1.91
C LEU A 50 23.04 -8.25 2.34
N SER A 51 23.05 -7.95 3.65
CA SER A 51 23.65 -6.72 4.18
C SER A 51 25.19 -6.72 4.11
N LEU A 52 25.82 -7.90 4.16
CA LEU A 52 27.27 -8.06 4.07
C LEU A 52 27.79 -8.07 2.62
N VAL A 53 26.99 -8.50 1.65
CA VAL A 53 27.43 -8.66 0.26
C VAL A 53 27.58 -7.29 -0.42
N GLN A 54 28.81 -6.87 -0.73
CA GLN A 54 29.08 -5.60 -1.39
C GLN A 54 28.81 -5.57 -2.90
N ASN A 55 28.46 -6.68 -3.56
CA ASN A 55 28.15 -6.69 -4.99
C ASN A 55 26.65 -6.98 -5.20
N PRO A 56 25.88 -6.08 -5.85
CA PRO A 56 24.43 -6.27 -6.03
C PRO A 56 24.09 -7.54 -6.83
N GLU A 57 24.91 -7.91 -7.82
CA GLU A 57 24.71 -9.12 -8.64
C GLU A 57 24.83 -10.39 -7.79
N LEU A 58 25.82 -10.45 -6.90
CA LEU A 58 25.97 -11.56 -5.96
C LEU A 58 24.82 -11.61 -4.96
N GLY A 59 24.30 -10.43 -4.55
CA GLY A 59 23.13 -10.32 -3.69
C GLY A 59 21.89 -10.92 -4.34
N VAL A 60 21.65 -10.61 -5.62
CA VAL A 60 20.53 -11.16 -6.40
C VAL A 60 20.66 -12.68 -6.57
N LYS A 61 21.84 -13.18 -6.95
CA LYS A 61 22.09 -14.63 -7.09
C LYS A 61 21.85 -15.38 -5.78
N PHE A 62 22.35 -14.84 -4.66
CA PHE A 62 22.11 -15.41 -3.34
C PHE A 62 20.62 -15.38 -2.96
N PHE A 63 19.93 -14.26 -3.23
CA PHE A 63 18.52 -14.12 -2.96
C PHE A 63 17.71 -15.18 -3.72
N VAL A 64 17.94 -15.36 -5.02
CA VAL A 64 17.24 -16.37 -5.82
C VAL A 64 17.56 -17.79 -5.34
N TRP A 65 18.83 -18.08 -5.01
CA TRP A 65 19.21 -19.37 -4.43
C TRP A 65 18.48 -19.67 -3.12
N ALA A 66 18.34 -18.67 -2.24
CA ALA A 66 17.63 -18.80 -0.97
C ALA A 66 16.14 -19.12 -1.20
N GLY A 67 15.49 -18.45 -2.15
CA GLY A 67 14.08 -18.70 -2.51
C GLY A 67 13.77 -20.12 -2.99
N ARG A 68 14.77 -20.83 -3.54
CA ARG A 68 14.64 -22.22 -4.01
C ARG A 68 14.75 -23.28 -2.91
N GLN A 69 15.11 -22.90 -1.68
CA GLN A 69 15.28 -23.87 -0.60
C GLN A 69 13.93 -24.40 -0.11
N ILE A 70 13.83 -25.72 0.06
CA ILE A 70 12.57 -26.38 0.46
C ILE A 70 12.13 -25.88 1.84
N GLY A 71 10.88 -25.42 1.92
CA GLY A 71 10.28 -24.92 3.16
C GLY A 71 10.68 -23.49 3.53
N TYR A 72 11.37 -22.78 2.63
CA TYR A 72 11.69 -21.36 2.78
C TYR A 72 10.92 -20.52 1.76
N SER A 73 10.51 -19.32 2.17
CA SER A 73 9.93 -18.30 1.31
C SER A 73 10.36 -16.94 1.79
N HIS A 74 10.77 -16.06 0.87
CA HIS A 74 11.15 -14.70 1.23
C HIS A 74 10.02 -13.96 1.95
N THR A 75 10.37 -13.28 3.03
CA THR A 75 9.50 -12.39 3.79
C THR A 75 9.74 -10.95 3.38
N GLY A 76 8.85 -10.03 3.77
CA GLY A 76 8.97 -8.61 3.44
C GLY A 76 10.31 -8.00 3.85
N VAL A 77 10.86 -8.41 5.00
CA VAL A 77 12.16 -7.94 5.51
C VAL A 77 13.30 -8.34 4.58
N VAL A 78 13.24 -9.54 3.99
CA VAL A 78 14.25 -10.03 3.04
C VAL A 78 14.16 -9.28 1.71
N TYR A 79 12.94 -9.00 1.24
CA TYR A 79 12.74 -8.14 0.07
C TYR A 79 13.28 -6.73 0.32
N ASP A 80 12.99 -6.14 1.48
CA ASP A 80 13.53 -4.81 1.85
C ASP A 80 15.07 -4.80 1.85
N ALA A 81 15.71 -5.80 2.46
CA ALA A 81 17.17 -5.94 2.46
C ALA A 81 17.75 -6.06 1.05
N LEU A 82 17.08 -6.80 0.14
CA LEU A 82 17.48 -6.85 -1.26
C LEU A 82 17.36 -5.48 -1.92
N LEU A 83 16.26 -4.76 -1.69
CA LEU A 83 16.03 -3.43 -2.30
C LEU A 83 17.05 -2.40 -1.82
N GLU A 84 17.36 -2.38 -0.52
CA GLU A 84 18.44 -1.56 0.04
C GLU A 84 19.77 -1.91 -0.63
N ARG A 85 20.04 -3.21 -0.84
CA ARG A 85 21.24 -3.65 -1.54
C ARG A 85 21.27 -3.22 -3.00
N LEU A 86 20.13 -3.16 -3.68
CA LEU A 86 20.03 -2.69 -5.05
C LEU A 86 20.06 -1.16 -5.18
N GLY A 87 20.17 -0.42 -4.07
CA GLY A 87 20.21 1.04 -4.05
C GLY A 87 18.83 1.68 -4.26
N CYS A 88 17.73 0.94 -4.10
CA CYS A 88 16.38 1.46 -4.24
C CYS A 88 15.96 2.27 -2.99
N ASP A 89 16.62 3.40 -2.75
CA ASP A 89 16.28 4.33 -1.68
C ASP A 89 15.16 5.28 -2.15
N SER A 90 13.94 4.88 -1.86
CA SER A 90 12.68 5.63 -2.00
C SER A 90 12.30 6.18 -3.38
N ASN A 91 13.20 6.43 -4.33
CA ASN A 91 12.88 6.98 -5.66
C ASN A 91 13.63 6.31 -6.83
N GLU A 92 14.56 5.39 -6.57
CA GLU A 92 15.34 4.74 -7.62
C GLU A 92 14.73 3.40 -8.03
N ARG A 93 14.81 3.11 -9.33
CA ARG A 93 14.23 1.93 -9.99
C ARG A 93 15.22 0.79 -9.97
N ILE A 94 14.73 -0.45 -9.79
CA ILE A 94 15.58 -1.63 -9.98
C ILE A 94 16.00 -1.72 -11.45
N PRO A 95 17.32 -1.78 -11.74
CA PRO A 95 17.85 -2.02 -13.08
C PRO A 95 17.24 -3.26 -13.72
N GLU A 96 16.86 -3.16 -15.00
CA GLU A 96 16.18 -4.25 -15.73
C GLU A 96 17.00 -5.53 -15.81
N GLN A 97 18.34 -5.41 -15.78
CA GLN A 97 19.24 -6.56 -15.73
C GLN A 97 18.90 -7.48 -14.56
N PHE A 98 18.76 -6.94 -13.33
CA PHE A 98 18.49 -7.77 -12.15
C PHE A 98 17.09 -8.39 -12.17
N LEU A 99 16.11 -7.71 -12.75
CA LEU A 99 14.79 -8.30 -12.93
C LEU A 99 14.82 -9.44 -13.94
N GLY A 100 15.60 -9.31 -15.02
CA GLY A 100 15.83 -10.36 -16.00
C GLY A 100 16.49 -11.60 -15.37
N GLU A 101 17.54 -11.40 -14.58
CA GLU A 101 18.21 -12.48 -13.84
C GLU A 101 17.23 -13.22 -12.91
N ILE A 102 16.45 -12.50 -12.10
CA ILE A 102 15.44 -13.11 -11.23
C ILE A 102 14.36 -13.83 -12.05
N LYS A 103 13.93 -13.25 -13.18
CA LYS A 103 12.90 -13.84 -14.07
C LYS A 103 13.33 -15.18 -14.63
N ASP A 104 14.56 -15.25 -15.13
CA ASP A 104 15.10 -16.41 -15.82
C ASP A 104 15.31 -17.57 -14.83
N ASP A 105 15.62 -17.23 -13.57
CA ASP A 105 15.83 -18.20 -12.51
C ASP A 105 14.54 -18.63 -11.77
N ASP A 106 13.69 -17.68 -11.37
CA ASP A 106 12.47 -17.95 -10.60
C ASP A 106 11.38 -16.91 -10.88
N LYS A 107 10.47 -17.29 -11.77
CA LYS A 107 9.33 -16.47 -12.17
C LYS A 107 8.37 -16.17 -11.02
N GLU A 108 8.24 -17.05 -10.03
CA GLU A 108 7.32 -16.83 -8.91
C GLU A 108 7.88 -15.77 -7.97
N VAL A 109 9.18 -15.83 -7.70
CA VAL A 109 9.90 -14.84 -6.87
C VAL A 109 9.84 -13.45 -7.50
N LEU A 110 10.00 -13.33 -8.83
CA LEU A 110 9.84 -12.04 -9.51
C LEU A 110 8.44 -11.45 -9.31
N GLY A 111 7.39 -12.26 -9.50
CA GLY A 111 6.01 -11.81 -9.30
C GLY A 111 5.76 -11.31 -7.88
N LYS A 112 6.32 -11.98 -6.86
CA LYS A 112 6.24 -11.56 -5.46
C LYS A 112 7.02 -10.26 -5.21
N LEU A 113 8.23 -10.13 -5.76
CA LEU A 113 9.05 -8.92 -5.68
C LEU A 113 8.34 -7.70 -6.26
N LEU A 114 7.75 -7.82 -7.46
CA LEU A 114 7.03 -6.71 -8.10
C LEU A 114 5.79 -6.28 -7.30
N ASN A 115 5.01 -7.24 -6.78
CA ASN A 115 3.90 -6.92 -5.89
C ASN A 115 4.37 -6.22 -4.60
N PHE A 116 5.49 -6.67 -4.04
CA PHE A 116 6.10 -6.03 -2.86
C PHE A 116 6.54 -4.59 -3.14
N LEU A 117 7.20 -4.35 -4.27
CA LEU A 117 7.62 -3.01 -4.72
C LEU A 117 6.46 -2.05 -4.86
N ILE A 118 5.38 -2.48 -5.54
CA ILE A 118 4.17 -1.67 -5.67
C ILE A 118 3.62 -1.32 -4.29
N HIS A 119 3.55 -2.29 -3.37
CA HIS A 119 3.06 -2.04 -2.02
C HIS A 119 3.94 -1.05 -1.25
N LYS A 120 5.27 -1.19 -1.34
CA LYS A 120 6.23 -0.24 -0.76
C LYS A 120 6.06 1.17 -1.32
N CYS A 121 5.88 1.32 -2.64
CA CYS A 121 5.60 2.60 -3.29
C CYS A 121 4.28 3.21 -2.78
N CYS A 122 3.20 2.42 -2.71
CA CYS A 122 1.91 2.87 -2.21
C CYS A 122 1.98 3.33 -0.74
N ARG A 123 2.71 2.62 0.11
CA ARG A 123 2.92 2.99 1.52
C ARG A 123 3.66 4.32 1.65
N ASN A 124 4.59 4.60 0.75
CA ASN A 124 5.36 5.84 0.71
C ASN A 124 4.63 6.99 -0.02
N GLY A 125 3.43 6.76 -0.57
CA GLY A 125 2.66 7.77 -1.31
C GLY A 125 3.15 8.03 -2.74
N LEU A 126 4.07 7.21 -3.25
CA LEU A 126 4.72 7.35 -4.55
C LEU A 126 3.86 6.70 -5.64
N TRP A 127 2.72 7.31 -5.94
CA TRP A 127 1.74 6.78 -6.89
C TRP A 127 2.30 6.62 -8.32
N ASN A 128 3.25 7.48 -8.71
CA ASN A 128 3.89 7.45 -10.03
C ASN A 128 4.73 6.17 -10.21
N LEU A 129 5.60 5.89 -9.25
CA LEU A 129 6.41 4.67 -9.24
C LEU A 129 5.54 3.42 -9.07
N ALA A 130 4.49 3.50 -8.25
CA ALA A 130 3.52 2.40 -8.12
C ALA A 130 2.83 2.07 -9.45
N LEU A 131 2.49 3.08 -10.26
CA LEU A 131 1.87 2.90 -11.57
C LEU A 131 2.87 2.30 -12.59
N GLU A 132 4.11 2.76 -12.58
CA GLU A 132 5.17 2.20 -13.42
C GLU A 132 5.44 0.73 -13.10
N GLU A 133 5.60 0.39 -11.82
CA GLU A 133 5.83 -0.99 -11.38
C GLU A 133 4.60 -1.88 -11.63
N LEU A 134 3.38 -1.33 -11.58
CA LEU A 134 2.18 -2.03 -12.04
C LEU A 134 2.23 -2.34 -13.53
N GLY A 135 2.68 -1.38 -14.36
CA GLY A 135 2.91 -1.60 -15.79
C GLY A 135 3.88 -2.74 -16.03
N ARG A 136 5.05 -2.69 -15.37
CA ARG A 136 6.08 -3.75 -15.46
C ARG A 136 5.56 -5.11 -15.02
N LEU A 137 4.80 -5.16 -13.92
CA LEU A 137 4.16 -6.37 -13.43
C LEU A 137 3.29 -7.02 -14.51
N LYS A 138 2.50 -6.21 -15.22
CA LYS A 138 1.64 -6.68 -16.31
C LYS A 138 2.42 -7.05 -17.57
N ASP A 139 3.46 -6.29 -17.92
CA ASP A 139 4.33 -6.57 -19.07
C ASP A 139 5.05 -7.91 -18.93
N PHE A 140 5.42 -8.29 -17.71
CA PHE A 140 5.94 -9.62 -17.41
C PHE A 140 4.88 -10.73 -17.36
N GLY A 141 3.60 -10.41 -17.54
CA GLY A 141 2.49 -11.35 -17.55
C GLY A 141 1.95 -11.74 -16.17
N TYR A 142 2.35 -11.02 -15.12
CA TYR A 142 1.81 -11.24 -13.77
C TYR A 142 0.52 -10.46 -13.56
N LYS A 143 -0.25 -10.86 -12.54
CA LYS A 143 -1.45 -10.14 -12.10
C LYS A 143 -1.23 -9.55 -10.71
N PRO A 144 -1.68 -8.32 -10.45
CA PRO A 144 -1.62 -7.73 -9.11
C PRO A 144 -2.50 -8.53 -8.15
N THR A 145 -2.01 -8.75 -6.93
CA THR A 145 -2.81 -9.41 -5.88
C THR A 145 -3.95 -8.51 -5.38
N ARG A 146 -4.93 -9.07 -4.67
CA ARG A 146 -5.97 -8.28 -3.97
C ARG A 146 -5.36 -7.19 -3.08
N TRP A 147 -4.32 -7.54 -2.34
CA TRP A 147 -3.60 -6.61 -1.47
C TRP A 147 -2.96 -5.46 -2.25
N THR A 148 -2.32 -5.78 -3.37
CA THR A 148 -1.71 -4.81 -4.29
C THR A 148 -2.75 -3.85 -4.87
N ASN A 149 -3.89 -4.37 -5.34
CA ASN A 149 -4.98 -3.57 -5.89
C ASN A 149 -5.58 -2.62 -4.85
N ASN A 150 -5.85 -3.09 -3.62
CA ASN A 150 -6.34 -2.22 -2.54
C ASN A 150 -5.34 -1.09 -2.25
N ALA A 151 -4.04 -1.40 -2.17
CA ALA A 151 -3.00 -0.40 -1.92
C ALA A 151 -2.92 0.63 -3.06
N LEU A 152 -3.03 0.20 -4.32
CA LEU A 152 -3.06 1.07 -5.50
C LEU A 152 -4.28 2.01 -5.48
N VAL A 153 -5.47 1.47 -5.23
CA VAL A 153 -6.68 2.30 -5.11
C VAL A 153 -6.49 3.35 -4.01
N GLN A 154 -5.99 2.97 -2.83
CA GLN A 154 -5.74 3.91 -1.74
C GLN A 154 -4.72 5.01 -2.09
N VAL A 155 -3.63 4.68 -2.78
CA VAL A 155 -2.62 5.69 -3.15
C VAL A 155 -3.14 6.67 -4.19
N PHE A 156 -3.89 6.19 -5.19
CA PHE A 156 -4.49 7.07 -6.21
C PHE A 156 -5.57 7.97 -5.63
N LEU A 157 -6.40 7.45 -4.72
CA LEU A 157 -7.41 8.28 -4.03
C LEU A 157 -6.75 9.37 -3.18
N LYS A 158 -5.65 9.07 -2.48
CA LYS A 158 -4.87 10.09 -1.73
C LYS A 158 -4.26 11.15 -2.64
N ALA A 159 -3.95 10.80 -3.89
CA ALA A 159 -3.45 11.73 -4.90
C ALA A 159 -4.57 12.48 -5.64
N ASP A 160 -5.84 12.31 -5.24
CA ASP A 160 -7.04 12.84 -5.94
C ASP A 160 -7.19 12.35 -7.40
N TRP A 161 -6.57 11.21 -7.75
CA TRP A 161 -6.64 10.57 -9.06
C TRP A 161 -7.80 9.58 -9.15
N LEU A 162 -9.02 10.12 -9.01
CA LEU A 162 -10.24 9.33 -8.89
C LEU A 162 -10.52 8.43 -10.11
N ASP A 163 -10.26 8.90 -11.33
CA ASP A 163 -10.49 8.13 -12.56
C ASP A 163 -9.55 6.91 -12.63
N THR A 164 -8.28 7.08 -12.27
CA THR A 164 -7.31 5.98 -12.18
C THR A 164 -7.70 5.00 -11.08
N ALA A 165 -8.16 5.48 -9.93
CA ALA A 165 -8.68 4.62 -8.86
C ALA A 165 -9.89 3.78 -9.34
N TYR A 166 -10.78 4.36 -10.15
CA TYR A 166 -11.89 3.62 -10.78
C TYR A 166 -11.42 2.54 -11.76
N LEU A 167 -10.38 2.82 -12.56
CA LEU A 167 -9.81 1.85 -13.49
C LEU A 167 -9.26 0.64 -12.73
N VAL A 168 -8.48 0.87 -11.66
CA VAL A 168 -7.95 -0.20 -10.81
C VAL A 168 -9.08 -0.95 -10.11
N HIS A 169 -10.08 -0.26 -9.57
CA HIS A 169 -11.24 -0.90 -8.96
C HIS A 169 -11.99 -1.80 -9.96
N ARG A 170 -12.22 -1.34 -11.20
CA ARG A 170 -12.90 -2.14 -12.24
C ARG A 170 -12.11 -3.38 -12.60
N GLU A 171 -10.80 -3.26 -12.75
CA GLU A 171 -9.91 -4.39 -12.99
C GLU A 171 -9.96 -5.40 -11.82
N MET A 172 -9.95 -4.89 -10.59
CA MET A 172 -10.05 -5.70 -9.39
C MET A 172 -11.38 -6.48 -9.33
N SER A 173 -12.52 -5.82 -9.59
CA SER A 173 -13.83 -6.49 -9.67
C SER A 173 -13.88 -7.53 -10.80
N SER A 174 -13.29 -7.23 -11.97
CA SER A 174 -13.23 -8.19 -13.09
C SER A 174 -12.38 -9.43 -12.77
N SER A 175 -11.47 -9.31 -11.81
CA SER A 175 -10.67 -10.42 -11.28
C SER A 175 -11.35 -11.16 -10.12
N GLY A 176 -12.60 -10.82 -9.80
CA GLY A 176 -13.40 -11.45 -8.74
C GLY A 176 -13.06 -10.97 -7.32
N PHE A 177 -12.38 -9.83 -7.17
CA PHE A 177 -12.01 -9.29 -5.86
C PHE A 177 -12.88 -8.08 -5.50
N SER A 178 -13.28 -7.98 -4.23
CA SER A 178 -13.95 -6.82 -3.64
C SER A 178 -12.99 -5.98 -2.79
N MET A 179 -13.28 -4.68 -2.71
CA MET A 179 -12.54 -3.77 -1.84
C MET A 179 -12.71 -4.19 -0.37
N ASP A 180 -11.68 -3.96 0.44
CA ASP A 180 -11.91 -3.97 1.88
C ASP A 180 -12.72 -2.72 2.29
N GLU A 181 -13.36 -2.80 3.45
CA GLU A 181 -14.23 -1.73 3.97
C GLU A 181 -13.48 -0.40 4.09
N PHE A 182 -12.20 -0.45 4.45
CA PHE A 182 -11.36 0.74 4.57
C PHE A 182 -11.15 1.44 3.21
N THR A 183 -10.78 0.68 2.18
CA THR A 183 -10.56 1.17 0.82
C THR A 183 -11.84 1.74 0.25
N LEU A 184 -12.96 1.06 0.47
CA LEU A 184 -14.28 1.56 0.08
C LEU A 184 -14.63 2.88 0.77
N GLY A 185 -14.34 3.01 2.07
CA GLY A 185 -14.51 4.26 2.82
C GLY A 185 -13.65 5.41 2.29
N CYS A 186 -12.40 5.15 1.91
CA CYS A 186 -11.54 6.12 1.22
C CYS A 186 -12.12 6.54 -0.15
N PHE A 187 -12.66 5.58 -0.89
CA PHE A 187 -13.27 5.83 -2.20
C PHE A 187 -14.51 6.71 -2.07
N ALA A 188 -15.41 6.38 -1.14
CA ALA A 188 -16.59 7.16 -0.84
C ALA A 188 -16.26 8.58 -0.35
N GLN A 189 -15.25 8.73 0.52
CA GLN A 189 -14.76 10.04 0.95
C GLN A 189 -14.29 10.89 -0.25
N SER A 190 -13.51 10.29 -1.15
CA SER A 190 -12.97 11.00 -2.32
C SER A 190 -14.06 11.39 -3.31
N LEU A 191 -15.06 10.53 -3.53
CA LEU A 191 -16.26 10.84 -4.32
C LEU A 191 -17.05 12.00 -3.72
N CYS A 192 -17.30 11.98 -2.41
CA CYS A 192 -17.96 13.07 -1.72
C CYS A 192 -17.19 14.39 -1.79
N LYS A 193 -15.85 14.33 -1.66
CA LYS A 193 -14.95 15.48 -1.84
C LYS A 193 -15.04 16.07 -3.25
N ALA A 194 -15.29 15.25 -4.26
CA ALA A 194 -15.55 15.68 -5.63
C ALA A 194 -17.02 16.10 -5.89
N GLY A 195 -17.88 16.15 -4.86
CA GLY A 195 -19.32 16.44 -5.00
C GLY A 195 -20.16 15.31 -5.61
N ARG A 196 -19.56 14.14 -5.85
CA ARG A 196 -20.17 12.96 -6.50
C ARG A 196 -20.72 11.96 -5.48
N TRP A 197 -21.34 12.43 -4.40
CA TRP A 197 -21.82 11.57 -3.31
C TRP A 197 -22.89 10.54 -3.72
N ARG A 198 -23.65 10.80 -4.79
CA ARG A 198 -24.60 9.82 -5.36
C ARG A 198 -23.87 8.59 -5.90
N GLU A 199 -22.72 8.78 -6.52
CA GLU A 199 -21.91 7.68 -7.01
C GLU A 199 -21.31 6.88 -5.86
N ALA A 200 -20.97 7.52 -4.74
CA ALA A 200 -20.54 6.82 -3.53
C ALA A 200 -21.63 5.88 -2.99
N LEU A 201 -22.90 6.28 -3.03
CA LEU A 201 -24.02 5.40 -2.67
C LEU A 201 -24.19 4.25 -3.66
N SER A 202 -24.12 4.52 -4.97
CA SER A 202 -24.19 3.47 -6.00
C SER A 202 -23.04 2.47 -5.86
N LEU A 203 -21.88 2.92 -5.39
CA LEU A 203 -20.73 2.06 -5.14
C LEU A 203 -20.99 1.11 -3.96
N PHE A 204 -21.61 1.60 -2.88
CA PHE A 204 -22.03 0.75 -1.77
C PHE A 204 -23.08 -0.28 -2.18
N GLU A 205 -24.05 0.11 -3.01
CA GLU A 205 -25.06 -0.80 -3.54
C GLU A 205 -24.42 -1.90 -4.42
N LYS A 206 -23.49 -1.51 -5.30
CA LYS A 206 -22.77 -2.45 -6.18
C LYS A 206 -21.89 -3.44 -5.41
N GLU A 207 -21.26 -2.98 -4.32
CA GLU A 207 -20.46 -3.85 -3.44
C GLU A 207 -21.32 -4.55 -2.37
N GLU A 208 -22.65 -4.40 -2.42
CA GLU A 208 -23.62 -5.02 -1.49
C GLU A 208 -23.35 -4.68 -0.01
N ILE A 209 -22.84 -3.47 0.25
CA ILE A 209 -22.45 -3.01 1.59
C ILE A 209 -23.48 -2.03 2.14
N VAL A 210 -23.98 -2.32 3.34
CA VAL A 210 -24.79 -1.39 4.12
C VAL A 210 -23.86 -0.43 4.87
N PRO A 211 -23.95 0.90 4.64
CA PRO A 211 -23.05 1.85 5.28
C PRO A 211 -23.21 1.85 6.79
N ASN A 212 -22.10 1.66 7.50
CA ASN A 212 -22.05 1.75 8.96
C ASN A 212 -21.56 3.15 9.41
N THR A 213 -21.38 3.33 10.72
CA THR A 213 -20.89 4.58 11.30
C THR A 213 -19.58 5.08 10.70
N VAL A 214 -18.66 4.18 10.34
CA VAL A 214 -17.37 4.55 9.75
C VAL A 214 -17.57 5.09 8.33
N LEU A 215 -18.32 4.38 7.50
CA LEU A 215 -18.59 4.77 6.10
C LEU A 215 -19.40 6.07 6.02
N TYR A 216 -20.44 6.23 6.85
CA TYR A 216 -21.19 7.49 6.93
C TYR A 216 -20.30 8.65 7.35
N THR A 217 -19.44 8.45 8.35
CA THR A 217 -18.51 9.50 8.81
C THR A 217 -17.52 9.88 7.72
N LYS A 218 -17.05 8.93 6.90
CA LYS A 218 -16.19 9.18 5.75
C LYS A 218 -16.88 10.00 4.67
N MET A 219 -18.12 9.68 4.33
CA MET A 219 -18.92 10.49 3.38
C MET A 219 -19.13 11.91 3.90
N ILE A 220 -19.50 12.07 5.17
CA ILE A 220 -19.68 13.37 5.82
C ILE A 220 -18.37 14.19 5.76
N SER A 221 -17.22 13.55 6.03
CA SER A 221 -15.90 14.21 5.91
C SER A 221 -15.66 14.74 4.50
N GLY A 222 -15.85 13.90 3.48
CA GLY A 222 -15.67 14.31 2.09
C GLY A 222 -16.59 15.46 1.68
N LEU A 223 -17.86 15.41 2.09
CA LEU A 223 -18.82 16.49 1.84
C LEU A 223 -18.41 17.80 2.53
N CYS A 224 -17.93 17.73 3.77
CA CYS A 224 -17.37 18.90 4.47
C CYS A 224 -16.11 19.44 3.79
N GLU A 225 -15.24 18.58 3.25
CA GLU A 225 -14.06 19.00 2.47
C GLU A 225 -14.45 19.68 1.15
N ALA A 226 -15.56 19.25 0.53
CA ALA A 226 -16.17 19.89 -0.64
C ALA A 226 -16.98 21.16 -0.31
N SER A 227 -17.08 21.56 0.96
CA SER A 227 -17.98 22.63 1.43
C SER A 227 -19.48 22.39 1.19
N LEU A 228 -19.89 21.13 0.99
CA LEU A 228 -21.28 20.69 0.78
C LEU A 228 -21.96 20.35 2.12
N PHE A 229 -22.18 21.38 2.95
CA PHE A 229 -22.62 21.20 4.34
C PHE A 229 -24.08 20.78 4.49
N GLU A 230 -24.95 21.18 3.57
CA GLU A 230 -26.36 20.81 3.62
C GLU A 230 -26.51 19.31 3.39
N GLU A 231 -25.79 18.77 2.40
CA GLU A 231 -25.67 17.35 2.14
C GLU A 231 -25.04 16.62 3.32
N ALA A 232 -23.96 17.15 3.90
CA ALA A 232 -23.33 16.54 5.09
C ALA A 232 -24.32 16.42 6.26
N MET A 233 -25.19 17.41 6.46
CA MET A 233 -26.24 17.38 7.48
C MET A 233 -27.38 16.41 7.12
N ASP A 234 -27.74 16.30 5.85
CA ASP A 234 -28.70 15.30 5.38
C ASP A 234 -28.18 13.88 5.66
N PHE A 235 -26.91 13.61 5.35
CA PHE A 235 -26.27 12.33 5.65
C PHE A 235 -26.23 12.03 7.16
N LEU A 236 -26.04 13.02 8.03
CA LEU A 236 -26.16 12.83 9.47
C LEU A 236 -27.59 12.42 9.87
N ASN A 237 -28.62 13.03 9.28
CA ASN A 237 -30.00 12.66 9.56
C ASN A 237 -30.32 11.25 9.03
N ARG A 238 -29.86 10.91 7.82
CA ARG A 238 -29.99 9.56 7.24
C ARG A 238 -29.38 8.51 8.14
N MET A 239 -28.17 8.76 8.64
CA MET A 239 -27.47 7.90 9.59
C MET A 239 -28.33 7.62 10.84
N ARG A 240 -28.95 8.66 11.42
CA ARG A 240 -29.87 8.50 12.57
C ARG A 240 -31.11 7.69 12.24
N THR A 241 -31.72 7.94 11.08
CA THR A 241 -32.94 7.23 10.65
C THR A 241 -32.67 5.76 10.31
N SER A 242 -31.44 5.43 9.89
CA SER A 242 -31.01 4.05 9.60
C SER A 242 -30.45 3.32 10.83
N SER A 243 -30.83 3.76 12.04
CA SER A 243 -30.35 3.21 13.33
C SER A 243 -28.82 3.16 13.49
N CYS A 244 -28.08 3.94 12.71
CA CYS A 244 -26.63 4.07 12.84
C CYS A 244 -26.34 5.25 13.77
N ILE A 245 -25.64 5.00 14.89
CA ILE A 245 -25.46 6.03 15.93
C ILE A 245 -24.25 6.91 15.58
N PRO A 246 -24.44 8.23 15.34
CA PRO A 246 -23.33 9.15 15.13
C PRO A 246 -22.47 9.23 16.38
N ASN A 247 -21.15 9.12 16.21
CA ASN A 247 -20.20 9.14 17.33
C ASN A 247 -19.48 10.50 17.44
N VAL A 248 -18.59 10.63 18.44
CA VAL A 248 -17.79 11.83 18.67
C VAL A 248 -16.99 12.25 17.43
N VAL A 249 -16.48 11.28 16.66
CA VAL A 249 -15.72 11.55 15.41
C VAL A 249 -16.64 12.17 14.36
N THR A 250 -17.87 11.68 14.20
CA THR A 250 -18.86 12.23 13.26
C THR A 250 -19.14 13.71 13.56
N TYR A 251 -19.43 14.05 14.82
CA TYR A 251 -19.71 15.44 15.20
C TYR A 251 -18.48 16.34 15.11
N ARG A 252 -17.30 15.84 15.50
CA ARG A 252 -16.05 16.58 15.35
C ARG A 252 -15.78 16.92 13.88
N THR A 253 -16.02 15.97 12.97
CA THR A 253 -15.86 16.15 11.52
C THR A 253 -16.75 17.27 11.01
N LEU A 254 -18.04 17.26 11.38
CA LEU A 254 -18.98 18.33 11.02
C LEU A 254 -18.57 19.69 11.59
N LEU A 255 -18.14 19.76 12.85
CA LEU A 255 -17.71 21.00 13.47
C LEU A 255 -16.47 21.58 12.77
N CYS A 256 -15.47 20.74 12.51
CA CYS A 256 -14.27 21.15 11.77
C CYS A 256 -14.62 21.63 10.36
N GLY A 257 -15.55 20.96 9.67
CA GLY A 257 -16.06 21.40 8.38
C GLY A 257 -16.71 22.79 8.45
N CYS A 258 -17.67 22.98 9.35
CA CYS A 258 -18.39 24.25 9.51
C CYS A 258 -17.46 25.42 9.86
N LEU A 259 -16.43 25.17 10.68
CA LEU A 259 -15.44 26.21 11.02
C LEU A 259 -14.58 26.62 9.82
N ARG A 260 -14.27 25.70 8.90
CA ARG A 260 -13.56 26.02 7.65
C ARG A 260 -14.40 26.90 6.73
N LYS A 261 -15.72 26.67 6.64
CA LYS A 261 -16.64 27.58 5.92
C LYS A 261 -16.52 29.02 6.42
N ARG A 262 -16.53 29.21 7.75
CA ARG A 262 -16.42 30.53 8.38
C ARG A 262 -15.10 31.26 8.08
N GLN A 263 -14.02 30.52 7.83
CA GLN A 263 -12.73 31.12 7.48
C GLN A 263 -12.64 31.52 6.00
N LEU A 264 -13.31 30.78 5.12
CA LEU A 264 -13.39 31.08 3.68
C LEU A 264 -14.38 32.23 3.40
N ASP A 265 -15.49 32.26 4.14
CA ASP A 265 -16.50 33.31 4.07
C ASP A 265 -16.11 34.47 5.02
N GLN A 266 -15.05 35.23 4.73
CA GLN A 266 -14.69 36.46 5.50
C GLN A 266 -15.78 37.55 5.48
N GLU A 267 -16.96 37.30 4.92
CA GLU A 267 -18.18 38.02 5.26
C GLU A 267 -18.87 37.36 6.44
N ILE A 268 -19.21 38.17 7.45
CA ILE A 268 -19.91 37.81 8.68
C ILE A 268 -21.31 37.26 8.34
N ILE A 269 -21.37 36.01 7.89
CA ILE A 269 -22.59 35.21 7.88
C ILE A 269 -22.46 34.30 9.08
N LEU A 270 -23.06 34.75 10.18
CA LEU A 270 -23.47 33.90 11.30
C LEU A 270 -23.92 32.56 10.72
N MET A 271 -23.38 31.43 11.23
CA MET A 271 -23.95 30.10 10.95
C MET A 271 -25.48 30.27 10.91
N PRO A 272 -26.18 29.87 9.82
CA PRO A 272 -27.62 29.98 9.78
C PRO A 272 -28.15 29.44 11.11
N ILE A 273 -28.95 30.23 11.83
CA ILE A 273 -29.43 29.87 13.17
C ILE A 273 -30.09 28.47 13.14
N SER A 274 -30.62 28.06 11.98
CA SER A 274 -31.08 26.70 11.69
C SER A 274 -30.00 25.61 11.87
N CYS A 275 -28.77 25.82 11.42
CA CYS A 275 -27.64 24.91 11.62
C CYS A 275 -27.24 24.86 13.08
N LEU A 276 -27.01 26.00 13.75
CA LEU A 276 -26.69 26.04 15.19
C LEU A 276 -27.78 25.44 16.06
N ARG A 277 -29.06 25.66 15.72
CA ARG A 277 -30.22 25.10 16.44
C ARG A 277 -30.36 23.61 16.20
N LYS A 278 -30.15 23.12 14.97
CA LYS A 278 -30.06 21.67 14.69
C LYS A 278 -28.87 21.03 15.43
N TRP A 279 -27.75 21.73 15.56
CA TRP A 279 -26.55 21.29 16.27
C TRP A 279 -26.73 21.26 17.79
N SER A 280 -27.30 22.33 18.36
CA SER A 280 -27.66 22.41 19.77
C SER A 280 -28.68 21.34 20.14
N ASN A 281 -29.70 21.12 19.31
CA ASN A 281 -30.67 20.04 19.50
C ASN A 281 -30.03 18.66 19.38
N ALA A 282 -29.10 18.47 18.43
CA ALA A 282 -28.36 17.23 18.26
C ALA A 282 -27.52 16.88 19.49
N ILE A 283 -26.73 17.83 20.00
CA ILE A 283 -25.90 17.64 21.19
C ILE A 283 -26.78 17.50 22.44
N ALA A 284 -27.81 18.34 22.59
CA ALA A 284 -28.75 18.26 23.71
C ALA A 284 -29.46 16.90 23.77
N SER A 285 -29.81 16.30 22.62
CA SER A 285 -30.43 14.97 22.57
C SER A 285 -29.50 13.83 23.01
N GLN A 286 -28.19 13.98 22.84
CA GLN A 286 -27.19 12.98 23.25
C GLN A 286 -26.67 13.20 24.67
N VAL A 287 -26.49 14.45 25.10
CA VAL A 287 -26.12 14.79 26.48
C VAL A 287 -27.25 14.42 27.44
N MET A 288 -28.53 14.65 27.08
CA MET A 288 -29.66 14.20 27.91
C MET A 288 -29.74 12.68 28.06
N TRP A 289 -29.29 11.91 27.07
CA TRP A 289 -29.26 10.44 27.14
C TRP A 289 -28.16 9.90 28.07
N PHE A 290 -27.04 10.61 28.21
CA PHE A 290 -25.96 10.23 29.13
C PHE A 290 -26.19 10.71 30.58
N THR A 291 -27.11 11.64 30.82
CA THR A 291 -27.46 12.12 32.17
C THR A 291 -28.64 11.38 32.81
N ILE A 292 -29.26 10.42 32.13
CA ILE A 292 -30.44 9.65 32.61
C ILE A 292 -30.16 8.12 32.59
N SER A 293 -28.90 7.69 32.61
CA SER A 293 -28.51 6.29 32.87
C SER A 293 -27.50 6.24 34.01
#